data_AF-A0A7Y5VUY7-F1
#
_entry.id   AF-A0A7Y5VUY7-F1
#
_cell.length_a   1.000
_cell.length_b   1.000
_cell.length_c   1.000
_cell.angle_alpha   90.00
_cell.angle_beta   90.00
_cell.angle_gamma   90.00
#
_symmetry.space_group_name_H-M   'P 1'
#
loop_
_entity.id
_entity.type
_entity.pdbx_description
1 polymer ?
#
loop_
_entity_poly.entity_id
_entity_poly.type
_entity_poly.pdbx_seq_one_letter_code
_entity_poly.pdbx_strand_id
1 'polypeptide(L)'
;MRRAGDEDRDGVPDARDNCPCAANPKQRDFDLDGLGDVCDQDDDNDAIPDRLDPAPYNPRIGLRAAASSNWWERSSSREWWA
;
A
#
# COMPACT_ATOMS: atom_id res chain seq x y z
N MET A 1 -13.76 -24.40 -14.66
CA MET A 1 -14.68 -23.27 -14.92
C MET A 1 -13.97 -21.99 -14.54
N ARG A 2 -13.93 -20.96 -15.39
CA ARG A 2 -13.61 -19.60 -14.93
C ARG A 2 -14.81 -19.12 -14.13
N ARG A 3 -14.64 -18.72 -12.87
CA ARG A 3 -15.69 -17.99 -12.16
C ARG A 3 -15.84 -16.65 -12.90
N ALA A 4 -17.04 -16.37 -13.39
CA ALA A 4 -17.32 -15.07 -13.98
C ALA A 4 -17.38 -14.05 -12.84
N GLY A 5 -16.67 -12.92 -12.97
CA GLY A 5 -16.61 -11.88 -11.93
C GLY A 5 -15.65 -12.18 -10.78
N ASP A 6 -14.56 -12.89 -11.07
CA ASP A 6 -13.43 -13.21 -10.19
C ASP A 6 -12.21 -13.32 -11.13
N GLU A 7 -11.65 -12.16 -11.48
CA GLU A 7 -10.66 -12.00 -12.55
C GLU A 7 -9.32 -12.65 -12.20
N ASP A 8 -8.89 -12.52 -10.95
CA ASP A 8 -7.61 -13.03 -10.44
C ASP A 8 -7.69 -14.45 -9.84
N ARG A 9 -8.91 -14.97 -9.63
CA ARG A 9 -9.22 -16.33 -9.15
C ARG A 9 -8.79 -16.59 -7.72
N ASP A 10 -8.84 -15.59 -6.87
CA ASP A 10 -8.46 -15.69 -5.47
C ASP A 10 -9.61 -16.19 -4.57
N GLY A 11 -10.84 -16.20 -5.11
CA GLY A 11 -12.06 -16.64 -4.43
C GLY A 11 -12.95 -15.53 -3.89
N VAL A 12 -12.56 -14.27 -4.09
CA VAL A 12 -13.33 -13.07 -3.81
C VAL A 12 -13.90 -12.52 -5.13
N PRO A 13 -15.20 -12.22 -5.22
CA PRO A 13 -15.75 -11.64 -6.45
C PRO A 13 -15.27 -10.19 -6.65
N ASP A 14 -14.98 -9.77 -7.88
CA ASP A 14 -14.43 -8.44 -8.24
C ASP A 14 -15.19 -7.27 -7.58
N ALA A 15 -16.51 -7.40 -7.41
CA ALA A 15 -17.37 -6.38 -6.80
C ALA A 15 -17.15 -6.19 -5.28
N ARG A 16 -16.39 -7.07 -4.64
CA ARG A 16 -16.05 -7.07 -3.22
C ARG A 16 -14.56 -7.25 -2.99
N ASP A 17 -13.77 -7.19 -4.04
CA ASP A 17 -12.34 -7.41 -4.04
C ASP A 17 -11.62 -6.06 -3.94
N ASN A 18 -10.82 -5.87 -2.90
CA ASN A 18 -9.98 -4.67 -2.75
C ASN A 18 -8.74 -4.68 -3.67
N CYS A 19 -8.48 -5.79 -4.38
CA CYS A 19 -7.47 -5.91 -5.43
C CYS A 19 -7.96 -6.76 -6.62
N PRO A 20 -8.94 -6.32 -7.45
CA PRO A 20 -9.59 -7.14 -8.49
C PRO A 20 -8.68 -7.82 -9.54
N CYS A 21 -7.43 -7.36 -9.64
CA CYS A 21 -6.45 -7.86 -10.61
C CYS A 21 -5.31 -8.64 -9.96
N ALA A 22 -5.28 -8.82 -8.64
CA ALA A 22 -4.13 -9.36 -7.91
C ALA A 22 -4.55 -10.20 -6.69
N ALA A 23 -4.38 -11.52 -6.83
CA ALA A 23 -4.91 -12.49 -5.88
C ALA A 23 -4.49 -12.24 -4.43
N ASN A 24 -5.47 -11.92 -3.59
CA ASN A 24 -5.29 -11.63 -2.18
C ASN A 24 -6.48 -12.18 -1.34
N PRO A 25 -6.63 -13.51 -1.17
CA PRO A 25 -7.85 -14.12 -0.60
C PRO A 25 -8.21 -13.70 0.82
N LYS A 26 -7.26 -13.06 1.53
CA LYS A 26 -7.45 -12.54 2.89
C LYS A 26 -7.97 -11.11 2.94
N GLN A 27 -7.97 -10.40 1.80
CA GLN A 27 -8.48 -9.03 1.66
C GLN A 27 -7.92 -8.12 2.76
N ARG A 28 -6.60 -8.24 3.01
CA ARG A 28 -5.90 -7.40 3.99
C ARG A 28 -5.78 -6.01 3.39
N ASP A 29 -6.04 -5.02 4.23
CA ASP A 29 -6.05 -3.58 3.96
C ASP A 29 -5.69 -2.95 5.31
N PHE A 30 -4.42 -2.58 5.49
CA PHE A 30 -3.88 -2.20 6.80
C PHE A 30 -4.28 -0.79 7.23
N ASP A 31 -4.41 0.15 6.28
CA ASP A 31 -4.78 1.53 6.54
C ASP A 31 -6.26 1.86 6.31
N LEU A 32 -7.02 0.91 5.72
CA LEU A 32 -8.46 0.97 5.47
C LEU A 32 -8.85 2.00 4.41
N ASP A 33 -8.01 2.23 3.39
CA ASP A 33 -8.31 3.14 2.29
C ASP A 33 -9.13 2.50 1.16
N GLY A 34 -9.27 1.17 1.18
CA GLY A 34 -10.03 0.38 0.21
C GLY A 34 -9.18 -0.27 -0.89
N LEU A 35 -7.86 -0.04 -0.90
CA LEU A 35 -6.89 -0.82 -1.65
C LEU A 35 -6.35 -1.93 -0.73
N GLY A 36 -6.25 -3.15 -1.24
CA GLY A 36 -5.63 -4.21 -0.46
C GLY A 36 -4.10 -4.11 -0.48
N ASP A 37 -3.44 -4.58 0.57
CA ASP A 37 -1.97 -4.54 0.71
C ASP A 37 -1.19 -5.21 -0.45
N VAL A 38 -1.87 -5.97 -1.31
CA VAL A 38 -1.27 -6.62 -2.48
C VAL A 38 -1.21 -5.68 -3.70
N CYS A 39 -2.09 -4.69 -3.75
CA CYS A 39 -2.21 -3.72 -4.84
C CYS A 39 -2.05 -2.27 -4.39
N ASP A 40 -1.89 -2.02 -3.10
CA ASP A 40 -1.39 -0.77 -2.55
C ASP A 40 0.14 -0.65 -2.73
N GLN A 41 0.66 0.57 -2.71
CA GLN A 41 2.08 0.89 -2.73
C GLN A 41 2.55 1.60 -1.45
N ASP A 42 1.63 1.90 -0.53
CA ASP A 42 1.86 2.56 0.75
C ASP A 42 0.88 1.96 1.78
N ASP A 43 1.14 0.72 2.20
CA ASP A 43 0.26 -0.13 3.02
C ASP A 43 -0.16 0.52 4.36
N ASP A 44 0.55 1.54 4.84
CA ASP A 44 0.22 2.25 6.08
C ASP A 44 -0.02 3.75 5.95
N ASN A 45 -0.09 4.24 4.71
CA ASN A 45 -0.41 5.62 4.33
C ASN A 45 0.45 6.67 5.07
N ASP A 46 1.74 6.37 5.30
CA ASP A 46 2.69 7.27 5.96
C ASP A 46 3.49 8.16 4.99
N ALA A 47 3.18 8.05 3.69
CA ALA A 47 3.81 8.73 2.56
C ALA A 47 5.21 8.22 2.20
N ILE A 48 5.64 7.09 2.74
CA ILE A 48 6.83 6.36 2.33
C ILE A 48 6.38 5.09 1.59
N PRO A 49 6.60 4.98 0.27
CA PRO A 49 6.16 3.79 -0.47
C PRO A 49 6.80 2.51 0.09
N ASP A 50 6.09 1.39 0.10
CA ASP A 50 6.52 0.12 0.73
C ASP A 50 7.94 -0.31 0.35
N ARG A 51 8.31 -0.09 -0.91
CA ARG A 51 9.63 -0.43 -1.45
C ARG A 51 10.78 0.33 -0.78
N LEU A 52 10.46 1.45 -0.12
CA LEU A 52 11.38 2.36 0.57
C LEU A 52 11.10 2.40 2.08
N ASP A 53 9.98 1.85 2.55
CA ASP A 53 9.60 1.91 3.96
C ASP A 53 10.23 0.77 4.77
N PRO A 54 11.03 1.07 5.81
CA PRO A 54 11.51 0.06 6.74
C PRO A 54 10.40 -0.56 7.61
N ALA A 55 9.19 0.00 7.66
CA ALA A 55 8.09 -0.54 8.43
C ALA A 55 6.71 -0.41 7.76
N PRO A 56 6.44 -1.14 6.64
CA PRO A 56 5.23 -1.00 5.79
C PRO A 56 3.87 -1.25 6.44
N TYR A 57 3.83 -1.55 7.73
CA TYR A 57 2.60 -1.79 8.49
C TYR A 57 2.68 -1.05 9.83
N ASN A 58 3.39 0.06 9.89
CA ASN A 58 3.55 0.88 11.08
C ASN A 58 3.95 2.32 10.71
N PRO A 59 2.97 3.22 10.62
CA PRO A 59 3.19 4.56 10.08
C PRO A 59 4.04 5.42 11.02
N ARG A 60 4.22 4.97 12.27
CA ARG A 60 5.07 5.67 13.25
C ARG A 60 6.53 5.27 13.13
N ILE A 61 6.82 4.03 12.75
CA ILE A 61 8.20 3.56 12.62
C ILE A 61 8.78 4.03 11.29
N GLY A 62 8.01 3.97 10.19
CA GLY A 62 8.41 4.49 8.88
C GLY A 62 8.77 5.98 8.96
N LEU A 63 7.82 6.82 9.39
CA LEU A 63 8.07 8.25 9.64
C LEU A 63 9.26 8.56 10.54
N ARG A 64 9.50 7.76 11.60
CA ARG A 64 10.67 7.97 12.48
C ARG A 64 11.97 7.67 11.76
N ALA A 65 12.02 6.63 10.94
CA ALA A 65 13.19 6.29 10.15
C ALA A 65 13.46 7.35 9.05
N ALA A 66 12.40 7.86 8.42
CA ALA A 66 12.48 8.96 7.47
C ALA A 66 12.87 10.30 8.10
N ALA A 67 12.53 10.53 9.37
CA ALA A 67 12.99 11.70 10.11
C ALA A 67 14.44 11.57 10.60
N SER A 68 14.90 10.34 10.85
CA SER A 68 16.23 10.06 11.43
C SER A 68 17.34 9.92 10.38
N SER A 69 16.98 9.65 9.14
CA SER A 69 17.89 9.64 8.00
C SER A 69 17.42 10.73 7.05
N ASN A 70 18.30 11.50 6.41
CA ASN A 70 17.93 12.55 5.44
C ASN A 70 17.25 12.00 4.16
N TRP A 71 16.26 11.11 4.29
CA TRP A 71 15.45 10.51 3.23
C TRP A 71 14.71 11.57 2.41
N TRP A 72 14.34 12.68 3.06
CA TRP A 72 13.71 13.85 2.46
C TRP A 72 14.67 14.79 1.72
N GLU A 73 16.00 14.59 1.82
CA GLU A 73 17.00 15.48 1.21
C GLU A 73 17.58 14.92 -0.11
N ARG A 74 17.38 13.63 -0.42
CA ARG A 74 17.92 12.97 -1.65
C ARG A 74 16.86 12.58 -2.70
N SER A 75 15.58 12.80 -2.44
CA SER A 75 14.50 12.24 -3.28
C SER A 75 13.71 13.28 -4.08
N SER A 76 13.65 14.55 -3.67
CA SER A 76 12.99 15.59 -4.46
C SER A 76 13.60 16.95 -4.24
N SER A 77 14.01 17.55 -5.35
CA SER A 77 14.14 18.99 -5.45
C SER A 77 12.77 19.64 -5.21
N ARG A 78 12.68 20.47 -4.16
CA ARG A 78 11.81 21.65 -3.99
C ARG A 78 10.30 21.49 -3.83
N GLU A 79 9.80 22.25 -2.83
CA GLU A 79 8.44 22.84 -2.69
C GLU A 79 7.36 21.75 -2.52
N TRP A 80 6.53 21.72 -1.48
CA TRP A 80 5.34 22.50 -1.12
C TRP A 80 5.17 22.21 0.40
N TRP A 81 5.14 23.13 1.37
CA TRP A 81 4.35 24.34 1.51
C TRP A 81 5.12 25.34 2.38
N ALA A 82 5.42 26.51 1.81
CA ALA A 82 5.40 27.77 2.54
C ALA A 82 4.07 28.46 2.24
#